data_AF-A0A8S3DW80-F1
#
_entry.id   AF-A0A8S3DW80-F1
#
_cell.length_a   1.000
_cell.length_b   1.000
_cell.length_c   1.000
_cell.angle_alpha   90.00
_cell.angle_beta   90.00
_cell.angle_gamma   90.00
#
_symmetry.space_group_name_H-M   'P 1'
#
loop_
_entity.id
_entity.type
_entity.pdbx_description
1 polymer ?
#
loop_
_entity_poly.entity_id
_entity_poly.type
_entity_poly.pdbx_seq_one_letter_code
_entity_poly.pdbx_strand_id
1 'polypeptide(L)'
;CSTTTTLVASCQSYEVSWNNRCYYLDGSGGACASGYTLGTNAVLTCIATQFVGKTYRSVTSSNCCIWTADTYECYGMSSNCNSAGTFSAGPVVNGAGCANAQNHNSGQLTFCSTV
;
A
#
# COMPACT_ATOMS: atom_id res chain seq x y z
N CYS A 1 -10.75 12.46 5.61
CA CYS A 1 -10.23 11.74 6.79
C CYS A 1 -9.53 12.76 7.69
N SER A 2 -9.84 12.81 9.00
CA SER A 2 -9.25 13.80 9.92
C SER A 2 -7.89 13.36 10.42
N THR A 3 -6.92 14.28 10.45
CA THR A 3 -5.54 14.06 10.92
C THR A 3 -5.39 14.48 12.37
N THR A 4 -5.25 13.52 13.28
CA THR A 4 -4.81 13.80 14.65
C THR A 4 -3.28 13.72 14.67
N THR A 5 -2.63 14.86 14.88
CA THR A 5 -1.17 14.98 14.85
C THR A 5 -0.61 14.68 16.24
N THR A 6 -0.24 13.42 16.48
CA THR A 6 0.55 13.00 17.64
C THR A 6 1.86 12.39 17.15
N LEU A 7 2.96 12.68 17.87
CA LEU A 7 4.35 12.42 17.51
C LEU A 7 4.58 11.01 16.93
N VAL A 8 5.08 10.99 15.69
CA VAL A 8 5.28 9.79 14.88
C VAL A 8 6.54 9.03 15.32
N ALA A 9 6.44 7.70 15.40
CA ALA A 9 7.61 6.85 15.13
C ALA A 9 8.14 7.23 13.74
N SER A 10 9.42 7.57 13.60
CA SER A 10 9.95 8.09 12.33
C SER A 10 9.79 7.07 11.20
N CYS A 11 8.74 7.22 10.38
CA CYS A 11 8.52 6.38 9.22
C CYS A 11 9.69 6.52 8.23
N GLN A 12 10.01 5.43 7.56
CA GLN A 12 11.05 5.40 6.54
C GLN A 12 10.68 6.25 5.32
N SER A 13 11.66 6.58 4.47
CA SER A 13 11.43 7.43 3.30
C SER A 13 10.40 6.86 2.31
N TYR A 14 10.29 5.53 2.22
CA TYR A 14 9.32 4.78 1.42
C TYR A 14 7.96 4.59 2.11
N GLU A 15 7.79 5.07 3.35
CA GLU A 15 6.56 4.95 4.12
C GLU A 15 5.74 6.23 4.15
N VAL A 16 4.43 6.06 4.35
CA VAL A 16 3.46 7.12 4.64
C VAL A 16 3.13 7.09 6.12
N SER A 17 3.21 8.25 6.79
CA SER A 17 2.82 8.41 8.18
C SER A 17 1.35 8.82 8.28
N TRP A 18 0.55 8.05 9.00
CA TRP A 18 -0.85 8.39 9.26
C TRP A 18 -1.34 7.84 10.60
N ASN A 19 -2.05 8.64 11.39
CA ASN A 19 -2.65 8.23 12.66
C ASN A 19 -1.70 7.40 13.57
N ASN A 20 -0.47 7.91 13.75
CA ASN A 20 0.60 7.28 14.52
C ASN A 20 1.04 5.87 14.05
N ARG A 21 0.87 5.59 12.76
CA ARG A 21 1.31 4.35 12.10
C ARG A 21 2.07 4.67 10.82
N CYS A 22 2.98 3.77 10.44
CA CYS A 22 3.71 3.84 9.18
C CYS A 22 3.16 2.81 8.20
N TYR A 23 2.93 3.23 6.97
CA TYR A 23 2.34 2.41 5.92
C TYR A 23 3.28 2.32 4.72
N TYR A 24 3.42 1.13 4.13
CA TYR A 24 4.18 0.95 2.89
C TYR A 24 3.43 0.05 1.91
N LEU A 25 3.91 0.10 0.66
CA LEU A 25 3.54 -0.84 -0.39
C LEU A 25 4.72 -1.74 -0.70
N ASP A 26 4.48 -3.04 -0.92
CA ASP A 26 5.54 -3.99 -1.28
C ASP A 26 5.02 -5.12 -2.17
N GLY A 27 5.87 -5.69 -3.02
CA GLY A 27 5.56 -6.83 -3.88
C GLY A 27 5.63 -8.19 -3.17
N SER A 28 5.21 -8.25 -1.92
CA SER A 28 5.47 -9.37 -1.00
C SER A 28 4.37 -10.44 -0.98
N GLY A 29 3.36 -10.36 -1.86
CA GLY A 29 2.38 -11.43 -2.02
C GLY A 29 1.46 -11.63 -0.82
N GLY A 30 1.02 -10.54 -0.17
CA GLY A 30 0.16 -10.56 1.01
C GLY A 30 0.92 -10.66 2.35
N ALA A 31 2.24 -10.84 2.33
CA ALA A 31 3.06 -10.91 3.54
C ALA A 31 3.59 -9.52 3.93
N CYS A 32 3.49 -9.17 5.22
CA CYS A 32 4.13 -7.96 5.75
C CYS A 32 5.44 -8.32 6.47
N ALA A 33 6.42 -7.42 6.38
CA ALA A 33 7.64 -7.50 7.17
C ALA A 33 7.35 -7.54 8.68
N SER A 34 8.29 -8.08 9.46
CA SER A 34 8.15 -8.17 10.92
C SER A 34 7.86 -6.80 11.56
N GLY A 35 6.90 -6.78 12.50
CA GLY A 35 6.39 -5.55 13.13
C GLY A 35 5.28 -4.84 12.33
N TYR A 36 4.81 -5.44 11.23
CA TYR A 36 3.74 -4.90 10.39
C TYR A 36 2.67 -5.94 10.10
N THR A 37 1.45 -5.48 9.86
CA THR A 37 0.29 -6.26 9.43
C THR A 37 -0.38 -5.61 8.23
N LEU A 38 -1.26 -6.34 7.54
CA LEU A 38 -2.04 -5.79 6.44
C LEU A 38 -2.82 -4.55 6.90
N GLY A 39 -2.76 -3.48 6.11
CA GLY A 39 -3.60 -2.29 6.31
C GLY A 39 -4.96 -2.47 5.63
N THR A 40 -5.95 -1.66 6.01
CA THR A 40 -7.32 -1.76 5.46
C THR A 40 -7.54 -0.83 4.26
N ASN A 41 -8.51 -1.18 3.43
CA ASN A 41 -9.07 -0.36 2.36
C ASN A 41 -9.47 1.02 2.88
N ALA A 42 -10.10 1.11 4.06
CA ALA A 42 -10.54 2.36 4.65
C ALA A 42 -9.38 3.33 4.93
N VAL A 43 -8.24 2.81 5.42
CA VAL A 43 -7.05 3.63 5.61
C VAL A 43 -6.40 3.96 4.27
N LEU A 44 -6.32 2.99 3.36
CA LEU A 44 -5.76 3.21 2.02
C LEU A 44 -6.49 4.33 1.28
N THR A 45 -7.82 4.41 1.38
CA THR A 45 -8.62 5.53 0.84
C THR A 45 -8.12 6.89 1.33
N CYS A 46 -7.78 6.99 2.61
CA CYS A 46 -7.38 8.24 3.25
C CYS A 46 -5.97 8.70 2.83
N ILE A 47 -5.08 7.76 2.53
CA ILE A 47 -3.65 8.04 2.38
C ILE A 47 -3.09 7.72 1.00
N ALA A 48 -3.92 7.21 0.09
CA ALA A 48 -3.50 6.77 -1.24
C ALA A 48 -2.62 7.79 -1.99
N THR A 49 -3.03 9.06 -2.03
CA THR A 49 -2.27 10.10 -2.74
C THR A 49 -0.91 10.40 -2.11
N GLN A 50 -0.70 10.04 -0.85
CA GLN A 50 0.57 10.26 -0.13
C GLN A 50 1.65 9.25 -0.53
N PHE A 51 1.28 8.19 -1.27
CA PHE A 51 2.24 7.26 -1.86
C PHE A 51 2.95 7.82 -3.10
N VAL A 52 2.50 8.95 -3.67
CA VAL A 52 3.22 9.60 -4.77
C VAL A 52 4.62 10.02 -4.29
N GLY A 53 5.64 9.65 -5.06
CA GLY A 53 7.04 9.87 -4.70
C GLY A 53 7.63 8.86 -3.72
N LYS A 54 6.81 7.93 -3.16
CA LYS A 54 7.29 6.78 -2.39
C LYS A 54 7.73 5.66 -3.33
N THR A 55 8.35 4.63 -2.78
CA THR A 55 8.75 3.43 -3.54
C THR A 55 8.41 2.18 -2.73
N TYR A 56 8.65 0.99 -3.29
CA TYR A 56 8.48 -0.27 -2.59
C TYR A 56 9.40 -0.35 -1.38
N ARG A 57 8.97 -1.06 -0.34
CA ARG A 57 9.83 -1.33 0.80
C ARG A 57 11.03 -2.20 0.44
N SER A 58 10.81 -3.29 -0.29
CA SER A 58 11.86 -4.28 -0.54
C SER A 58 11.76 -5.00 -1.89
N VAL A 59 10.55 -5.34 -2.32
CA VAL A 59 10.28 -6.15 -3.52
C VAL A 59 9.36 -5.36 -4.45
N THR A 60 9.75 -5.26 -5.72
CA THR A 60 8.84 -4.72 -6.74
C THR A 60 7.74 -5.73 -7.00
N SER A 61 6.48 -5.27 -7.01
CA SER A 61 5.35 -6.13 -7.31
C SER A 61 5.31 -6.58 -8.77
N SER A 62 4.65 -7.70 -9.04
CA SER A 62 4.33 -8.17 -10.40
C SER A 62 2.85 -7.97 -10.75
N ASN A 63 2.05 -7.37 -9.85
CA ASN A 63 0.62 -7.15 -10.04
C ASN A 63 0.21 -5.79 -9.45
N CYS A 64 -0.65 -5.07 -10.17
CA CYS A 64 -1.09 -3.74 -9.77
C CYS A 64 -2.21 -3.72 -8.73
N CYS A 65 -2.88 -4.83 -8.48
CA CYS A 65 -3.91 -4.97 -7.46
C CYS A 65 -3.28 -5.02 -6.07
N ILE A 66 -3.89 -4.29 -5.14
CA ILE A 66 -3.39 -4.14 -3.78
C ILE A 66 -4.15 -5.06 -2.86
N TRP A 67 -3.41 -5.97 -2.26
CA TRP A 67 -3.88 -6.81 -1.17
C TRP A 67 -3.91 -6.00 0.13
N THR A 68 -5.09 -5.93 0.74
CA THR A 68 -5.35 -5.30 2.03
C THR A 68 -5.92 -6.31 3.05
N ALA A 69 -6.16 -5.89 4.28
CA ALA A 69 -6.76 -6.72 5.32
C ALA A 69 -8.26 -7.02 5.09
N ASP A 70 -8.87 -6.41 4.07
CA ASP A 70 -10.28 -6.57 3.74
C ASP A 70 -10.50 -7.76 2.78
N THR A 71 -11.74 -8.24 2.71
CA THR A 71 -12.13 -9.43 1.92
C THR A 71 -11.91 -9.28 0.40
N TYR A 72 -11.85 -8.04 -0.10
CA TYR A 72 -11.80 -7.74 -1.53
C TYR A 72 -10.72 -6.70 -1.84
N GLU A 73 -9.95 -6.98 -2.89
CA GLU A 73 -8.99 -6.05 -3.49
C GLU A 73 -9.76 -5.08 -4.39
N CYS A 74 -10.09 -3.91 -3.84
CA CYS A 74 -10.78 -2.84 -4.56
C CYS A 74 -9.84 -1.72 -5.02
N TYR A 75 -8.57 -1.81 -4.67
CA TYR A 75 -7.55 -0.81 -4.96
C TYR A 75 -6.49 -1.39 -5.87
N GLY A 76 -6.00 -0.54 -6.76
CA GLY A 76 -4.84 -0.84 -7.57
C GLY A 76 -4.08 0.42 -7.92
N MET A 77 -2.84 0.23 -8.35
CA MET A 77 -2.04 1.31 -8.92
C MET A 77 -2.40 1.48 -10.40
N SER A 78 -2.65 2.72 -10.84
CA SER A 78 -2.92 3.01 -12.25
C SER A 78 -1.66 3.01 -13.12
N SER A 79 -0.49 3.14 -12.51
CA SER A 79 0.83 3.17 -13.17
C SER A 79 1.93 2.79 -12.19
N ASN A 80 3.11 2.41 -12.72
CA ASN A 80 4.33 2.11 -11.96
C ASN A 80 4.23 1.00 -10.89
N CYS A 81 3.27 0.09 -11.00
CA CYS A 81 3.07 -1.05 -10.07
C CYS A 81 3.96 -2.27 -10.31
N ASN A 82 4.63 -2.34 -11.47
CA ASN A 82 5.45 -3.49 -11.86
C ASN A 82 6.86 -3.06 -12.30
N SER A 83 7.30 -1.90 -11.85
CA SER A 83 8.56 -1.28 -12.25
C SER A 83 9.27 -0.75 -11.02
N ALA A 84 10.58 -0.97 -10.94
CA ALA A 84 11.39 -0.32 -9.91
C ALA A 84 11.35 1.21 -10.06
N GLY A 85 11.42 1.91 -8.93
CA GLY A 85 11.42 3.37 -8.87
C GLY A 85 10.31 3.95 -8.00
N THR A 86 10.17 5.28 -8.05
CA THR A 86 9.14 5.99 -7.28
C THR A 86 7.80 5.93 -7.98
N PHE A 87 6.73 5.83 -7.19
CA PHE A 87 5.36 5.88 -7.67
C PHE A 87 5.02 7.27 -8.23
N SER A 88 4.59 7.32 -9.48
CA SER A 88 4.12 8.55 -10.13
C SER A 88 2.67 8.88 -9.78
N ALA A 89 1.88 7.85 -9.43
CA ALA A 89 0.50 7.94 -8.99
C ALA A 89 0.31 7.10 -7.72
N GLY A 90 -0.64 7.52 -6.88
CA GLY A 90 -1.07 6.73 -5.73
C GLY A 90 -2.09 5.64 -6.11
N PRO A 91 -2.40 4.73 -5.17
CA PRO A 91 -3.49 3.78 -5.31
C PRO A 91 -4.82 4.45 -5.64
N VAL A 92 -5.64 3.83 -6.49
CA VAL A 92 -7.00 4.29 -6.80
C VAL A 92 -7.96 3.12 -6.75
N VAL A 93 -9.23 3.44 -6.47
CA VAL A 93 -10.31 2.44 -6.55
C VAL A 93 -10.39 1.93 -7.97
N ASN A 94 -10.48 0.61 -8.15
CA ASN A 94 -10.47 -0.08 -9.44
C ASN A 94 -9.25 0.22 -10.32
N GLY A 95 -8.13 0.69 -9.74
CA GLY A 95 -6.89 0.87 -10.47
C GLY A 95 -6.44 -0.43 -11.13
N ALA A 96 -5.92 -0.37 -12.35
CA ALA A 96 -5.57 -1.54 -13.17
C ALA A 96 -6.69 -2.60 -13.33
N GLY A 97 -7.96 -2.23 -13.13
CA GLY A 97 -9.10 -3.16 -13.21
C GLY A 97 -9.36 -3.97 -11.95
N CYS A 98 -8.76 -3.59 -10.81
CA CYS A 98 -8.88 -4.28 -9.53
C CYS A 98 -10.22 -3.96 -8.85
N ALA A 99 -11.30 -4.50 -9.39
CA ALA A 99 -12.67 -4.34 -8.88
C ALA A 99 -13.14 -5.64 -8.23
N ASN A 100 -13.04 -5.73 -6.89
CA ASN A 100 -13.32 -6.95 -6.12
C ASN A 100 -12.48 -8.15 -6.54
N ALA A 101 -11.19 -7.93 -6.82
CA ALA A 101 -10.28 -9.02 -7.12
C ALA A 101 -9.90 -9.80 -5.84
N GLN A 102 -9.48 -11.05 -6.02
CA GLN A 102 -8.89 -11.90 -4.97
C GLN A 102 -7.65 -12.60 -5.55
N ASN A 103 -6.74 -11.80 -6.10
CA ASN A 103 -5.58 -12.30 -6.80
C ASN A 103 -4.45 -12.56 -5.80
N HIS A 104 -4.41 -13.75 -5.22
CA HIS A 104 -3.40 -14.13 -4.22
C HIS A 104 -2.07 -14.58 -4.85
N ASN A 105 -1.48 -13.73 -5.70
CA ASN A 105 -0.24 -14.04 -6.40
C ASN A 105 0.99 -13.84 -5.49
N SER A 106 2.05 -14.60 -5.72
CA SER A 106 3.29 -14.50 -4.91
C SER A 106 3.98 -13.14 -4.98
N GLY A 107 3.74 -12.35 -6.03
CA GLY A 107 4.25 -10.99 -6.20
C GLY A 107 3.19 -9.89 -6.09
N GLN A 108 2.04 -10.18 -5.47
CA GLN A 108 0.94 -9.22 -5.32
C GLN A 108 1.38 -7.97 -4.54
N LEU A 109 0.94 -6.79 -5.00
CA LEU A 109 1.20 -5.54 -4.28
C LEU A 109 0.45 -5.59 -2.95
N THR A 110 1.15 -5.34 -1.86
CA THR A 110 0.67 -5.58 -0.50
C THR A 110 0.72 -4.27 0.26
N PHE A 111 -0.38 -3.92 0.91
CA PHE A 111 -0.47 -2.73 1.76
C PHE A 111 -0.29 -3.12 3.21
N CYS A 112 0.79 -2.64 3.82
CA CYS A 112 1.19 -2.99 5.17
C CYS A 112 1.23 -1.76 6.07
N SER A 113 1.01 -1.97 7.37
CA SER A 113 1.00 -0.96 8.41
C SER A 113 1.69 -1.47 9.67
N THR A 114 2.38 -0.61 10.42
CA THR A 114 2.95 -0.98 11.74
C THR A 114 1.86 -1.49 12.67
N VAL A 115 2.15 -2.49 13.51
CA VAL A 115 1.22 -3.03 14.53
C VAL A 115 0.86 -2.01 15.61
#